data_AF-A0A401NUI8-F1
#
_entry.id   AF-A0A401NUI8-F1
#
_cell.length_a   1.000
_cell.length_b   1.000
_cell.length_c   1.000
_cell.angle_alpha   90.00
_cell.angle_beta   90.00
_cell.angle_gamma   90.00
#
_symmetry.space_group_name_H-M   'P 1'
#
loop_
_entity.id
_entity.type
_entity.pdbx_description
1 polymer ?
#
loop_
_entity_poly.entity_id
_entity_poly.type
_entity_poly.pdbx_seq_one_letter_code
_entity_poly.pdbx_strand_id
1 'polypeptide(L)'
;MESDSGQIPEEEEDSEQDQLWERIESKRHVLTKSINPIKLTDYLRQCKVIDEEDEDEVLRSHLLTTRRARASRLLDILRSRGNRGYEAFLESLELYYAELYKLITGKEPTRCCSLLVGK
;
A
#
# COMPACT_ATOMS: atom_id res chain seq x y z
N MET A 1 -16.39 36.63 -22.02
CA MET A 1 -16.31 35.16 -22.03
C MET A 1 -14.84 34.81 -22.10
N GLU A 2 -14.19 34.65 -20.96
CA GLU A 2 -12.80 34.17 -20.90
C GLU A 2 -12.70 33.20 -19.72
N SER A 3 -12.61 31.94 -20.09
CA SER A 3 -11.91 30.80 -19.48
C SER A 3 -11.73 30.80 -17.96
N ASP A 4 -12.69 30.19 -17.27
CA ASP A 4 -12.49 29.59 -15.95
C ASP A 4 -11.60 28.35 -16.14
N SER A 5 -10.31 28.52 -15.88
CA SER A 5 -9.37 27.40 -15.86
C SER A 5 -9.67 26.62 -14.59
N GLY A 6 -10.41 25.53 -14.72
CA GLY A 6 -10.78 24.64 -13.63
C GLY A 6 -9.56 24.13 -12.88
N GLN A 7 -9.24 24.79 -11.78
CA GLN A 7 -8.40 24.26 -10.72
C GLN A 7 -9.31 23.34 -9.90
N ILE A 8 -9.14 22.02 -10.04
CA ILE A 8 -9.79 21.09 -9.11
C ILE A 8 -9.18 21.37 -7.72
N PRO A 9 -9.97 21.62 -6.66
CA PRO A 9 -9.44 21.97 -5.36
C PRO A 9 -8.63 20.81 -4.76
N GLU A 10 -7.44 21.09 -4.24
CA GLU A 10 -6.54 20.15 -3.54
C GLU A 10 -7.25 19.41 -2.38
N GLU A 11 -8.34 19.97 -1.85
CA GLU A 11 -9.17 19.37 -0.79
C GLU A 11 -9.95 18.12 -1.24
N GLU A 12 -10.29 17.99 -2.53
CA GLU A 12 -11.03 16.83 -3.04
C GLU A 12 -10.14 15.59 -3.21
N GLU A 13 -8.88 15.75 -3.65
CA GLU A 13 -7.94 14.63 -3.86
C GLU A 13 -7.51 13.95 -2.55
N ASP A 14 -7.25 14.73 -1.49
CA ASP A 14 -6.95 14.18 -0.16
C ASP A 14 -8.15 13.34 0.35
N SER A 15 -9.37 13.78 0.06
CA SER A 15 -10.58 13.06 0.46
C SER A 15 -10.74 11.71 -0.24
N GLU A 16 -10.31 11.59 -1.50
CA GLU A 16 -10.35 10.32 -2.24
C GLU A 16 -9.27 9.35 -1.73
N GLN A 17 -8.07 9.86 -1.47
CA GLN A 17 -6.97 9.06 -0.93
C GLN A 17 -7.32 8.50 0.46
N ASP A 18 -7.92 9.31 1.32
CA ASP A 18 -8.37 8.86 2.63
C ASP A 18 -9.44 7.78 2.54
N GLN A 19 -10.40 7.90 1.61
CA GLN A 19 -11.40 6.86 1.38
C GLN A 19 -10.80 5.54 0.90
N LEU A 20 -9.74 5.58 0.08
CA LEU A 20 -9.03 4.39 -0.36
C LEU A 20 -8.32 3.71 0.82
N TRP A 21 -7.60 4.48 1.64
CA TRP A 21 -6.90 3.97 2.82
C TRP A 21 -7.83 3.49 3.93
N GLU A 22 -9.01 4.07 4.07
CA GLU A 22 -10.02 3.63 5.05
C GLU A 22 -10.44 2.16 4.82
N ARG A 23 -10.46 1.70 3.57
CA ARG A 23 -10.73 0.29 3.24
C ARG A 23 -9.65 -0.64 3.79
N ILE A 24 -8.39 -0.21 3.74
CA ILE A 24 -7.26 -0.95 4.33
C ILE A 24 -7.34 -0.90 5.85
N GLU A 25 -7.59 0.28 6.40
CA GLU A 25 -7.57 0.52 7.84
C GLU A 25 -8.68 -0.26 8.56
N SER A 26 -9.89 -0.28 8.00
CA SER A 26 -11.01 -1.08 8.50
C SER A 26 -10.72 -2.60 8.56
N LYS A 27 -9.70 -3.08 7.83
CA LYS A 27 -9.26 -4.49 7.80
C LYS A 27 -7.84 -4.68 8.36
N ARG A 28 -7.21 -3.64 8.93
CA ARG A 28 -5.81 -3.66 9.41
C ARG A 28 -5.52 -4.86 10.31
N HIS A 29 -6.44 -5.21 11.21
CA HIS A 29 -6.26 -6.36 12.10
C HIS A 29 -6.02 -7.68 11.34
N VAL A 30 -6.83 -7.95 10.31
CA VAL A 30 -6.72 -9.17 9.49
C VAL A 30 -5.48 -9.13 8.62
N LEU A 31 -5.19 -7.98 8.00
CA LEU A 31 -4.02 -7.77 7.16
C LEU A 31 -2.72 -8.01 7.93
N THR A 32 -2.51 -7.30 9.04
CA THR A 32 -1.28 -7.39 9.84
C THR A 32 -1.08 -8.76 10.49
N LYS A 33 -2.17 -9.52 10.73
CA LYS A 33 -2.09 -10.90 11.19
C LYS A 33 -1.69 -11.88 10.09
N SER A 34 -1.97 -11.59 8.82
CA SER A 34 -1.83 -12.56 7.73
C SER A 34 -0.57 -12.33 6.88
N ILE A 35 -0.15 -11.07 6.74
CA ILE A 35 0.95 -10.66 5.86
C ILE A 35 2.32 -11.07 6.43
N ASN A 36 3.20 -11.56 5.56
CA ASN A 36 4.64 -11.64 5.81
C ASN A 36 5.33 -10.38 5.26
N PRO A 37 5.90 -9.49 6.12
CA PRO A 37 6.56 -8.26 5.69
C PRO A 37 7.71 -8.48 4.71
N ILE A 38 8.52 -9.54 4.88
CA ILE A 38 9.67 -9.83 4.01
C ILE A 38 9.24 -9.96 2.54
N LYS A 39 8.15 -10.69 2.29
CA LYS A 39 7.63 -10.86 0.91
C LYS A 39 7.17 -9.55 0.29
N LEU A 40 6.64 -8.65 1.12
CA LEU A 40 6.14 -7.37 0.65
C LEU A 40 7.29 -6.39 0.41
N THR A 41 8.26 -6.29 1.33
CA THR A 41 9.38 -5.35 1.18
C THR A 41 10.18 -5.62 -0.09
N ASP A 42 10.45 -6.90 -0.42
CA ASP A 42 11.12 -7.30 -1.66
C ASP A 42 10.44 -6.71 -2.92
N TYR A 43 9.11 -6.81 -3.02
CA TYR A 43 8.34 -6.27 -4.14
C TYR A 43 8.29 -4.74 -4.11
N LEU A 44 8.03 -4.16 -2.95
CA LEU A 44 7.87 -2.72 -2.78
C LEU A 44 9.17 -1.95 -3.06
N ARG A 45 10.33 -2.55 -2.78
CA ARG A 45 11.66 -2.06 -3.18
C ARG A 45 11.83 -2.05 -4.69
N GLN A 46 11.41 -3.12 -5.38
CA GLN A 46 11.47 -3.22 -6.84
C GLN A 46 10.58 -2.16 -7.52
N CYS A 47 9.40 -1.90 -6.96
CA CYS A 47 8.50 -0.84 -7.42
C CYS A 47 8.98 0.58 -7.05
N LYS A 48 10.10 0.72 -6.33
CA LYS A 48 10.65 2.01 -5.84
C LYS A 48 9.62 2.81 -5.04
N VAL A 49 8.84 2.10 -4.21
CA VAL A 49 7.85 2.70 -3.30
C VAL A 49 8.41 2.83 -1.89
N ILE A 50 9.28 1.90 -1.51
CA ILE A 50 10.07 1.98 -0.28
C ILE A 50 11.56 1.89 -0.62
N ASP A 51 12.39 2.45 0.25
CA ASP A 51 13.85 2.37 0.12
C ASP A 51 14.50 1.34 1.06
N GLU A 52 15.84 1.29 1.10
CA GLU A 52 16.59 0.34 1.95
C GLU A 52 16.41 0.65 3.44
N GLU A 53 16.26 1.93 3.76
CA GLU A 53 16.08 2.40 5.13
C GLU A 53 14.70 1.99 5.65
N ASP A 54 13.65 2.18 4.84
CA ASP A 54 12.30 1.68 5.14
C ASP A 54 12.29 0.16 5.37
N GLU A 55 12.98 -0.60 4.51
CA GLU A 55 13.05 -2.05 4.62
C GLU A 55 13.76 -2.49 5.91
N ASP A 56 14.89 -1.87 6.23
CA ASP A 56 15.64 -2.14 7.45
C ASP A 56 14.83 -1.76 8.69
N GLU A 57 14.09 -0.65 8.65
CA GLU A 57 13.17 -0.27 9.72
C GLU A 57 12.12 -1.35 9.95
N VAL A 58 11.52 -1.90 8.89
CA VAL A 58 10.49 -2.92 9.00
C VAL A 58 11.07 -4.27 9.42
N LEU A 59 12.19 -4.70 8.85
CA LEU A 59 12.70 -6.07 9.04
C LEU A 59 13.65 -6.19 10.23
N ARG A 60 14.54 -5.22 10.41
CA ARG A 60 15.69 -5.29 11.33
C ARG A 60 15.52 -4.48 12.61
N SER A 61 14.52 -3.61 12.71
CA SER A 61 14.27 -2.83 13.93
C SER A 61 14.03 -3.73 15.15
N HIS A 62 14.79 -3.46 16.22
CA HIS A 62 14.64 -4.13 17.52
C HIS A 62 13.36 -3.71 18.26
N LEU A 63 12.75 -2.58 17.88
CA LEU A 63 11.49 -2.10 18.45
C LEU A 63 10.28 -2.91 17.95
N LEU A 64 10.40 -3.54 16.77
CA LEU A 64 9.33 -4.31 16.15
C LEU A 64 9.50 -5.81 16.44
N THR A 65 9.14 -6.22 17.65
CA THR A 65 9.42 -7.59 18.13
C THR A 65 8.55 -8.68 17.49
N THR A 66 7.41 -8.33 16.88
CA THR A 66 6.48 -9.31 16.27
C THR A 66 6.28 -9.08 14.78
N ARG A 67 5.97 -10.13 14.03
CA ARG A 67 5.60 -10.02 12.60
C ARG A 67 4.44 -9.05 12.37
N ARG A 68 3.46 -9.05 13.28
CA ARG A 68 2.30 -8.15 13.21
C ARG A 68 2.72 -6.68 13.38
N ALA A 69 3.62 -6.40 14.33
CA ALA A 69 4.13 -5.05 14.53
C ALA A 69 4.89 -4.56 13.28
N ARG A 70 5.74 -5.43 12.69
CA ARG A 70 6.41 -5.16 11.42
C ARG A 70 5.44 -4.90 10.27
N ALA A 71 4.41 -5.74 10.13
CA ALA A 71 3.37 -5.54 9.11
C ALA A 71 2.58 -4.24 9.33
N SER A 72 2.28 -3.88 10.59
CA SER A 72 1.64 -2.61 10.92
C SER A 72 2.53 -1.43 10.51
N ARG A 73 3.82 -1.47 10.85
CA ARG A 73 4.76 -0.42 10.48
C ARG A 73 4.87 -0.26 8.98
N LEU A 74 4.91 -1.37 8.24
CA LEU A 74 4.92 -1.34 6.78
C LEU A 74 3.68 -0.65 6.19
N LEU A 75 2.49 -0.89 6.77
CA LEU A 75 1.27 -0.16 6.34
C LEU A 75 1.38 1.35 6.61
N ASP A 76 1.97 1.74 7.74
CA ASP A 76 2.15 3.15 8.09
C ASP A 76 3.13 3.85 7.13
N ILE A 77 4.21 3.17 6.75
CA ILE A 77 5.14 3.67 5.72
C ILE A 77 4.41 3.81 4.39
N LEU A 78 3.66 2.79 3.96
CA LEU A 78 2.95 2.85 2.68
C LEU A 78 1.89 3.96 2.66
N ARG A 79 1.22 4.24 3.77
CA ARG A 79 0.27 5.36 3.88
C ARG A 79 0.96 6.71 3.62
N SER A 80 2.18 6.91 4.10
CA SER A 80 2.93 8.14 3.84
C SER A 80 3.44 8.27 2.40
N ARG A 81 3.29 7.23 1.56
CA ARG A 81 3.59 7.26 0.12
C ARG A 81 2.36 7.57 -0.74
N GLY A 82 1.22 7.91 -0.13
CA GLY A 82 -0.01 8.32 -0.82
C GLY A 82 -0.55 7.27 -1.79
N ASN A 83 -1.04 7.71 -2.96
CA ASN A 83 -1.64 6.82 -3.97
C ASN A 83 -0.66 5.72 -4.45
N ARG A 84 0.62 6.06 -4.65
CA ARG A 84 1.64 5.06 -5.04
C ARG A 84 1.81 3.97 -3.99
N GLY A 85 1.70 4.32 -2.70
CA GLY A 85 1.73 3.35 -1.61
C GLY A 85 0.51 2.43 -1.62
N TYR A 86 -0.67 2.99 -1.86
CA TYR A 86 -1.93 2.25 -1.97
C TYR A 86 -1.91 1.25 -3.14
N GLU A 87 -1.56 1.72 -4.34
CA GLU A 87 -1.49 0.89 -5.55
C GLU A 87 -0.49 -0.25 -5.39
N ALA A 88 0.73 0.05 -4.92
CA ALA A 88 1.75 -0.97 -4.73
C ALA A 88 1.36 -1.98 -3.65
N PHE A 89 0.67 -1.54 -2.60
CA PHE A 89 0.13 -2.46 -1.61
C PHE A 89 -0.92 -3.39 -2.23
N LEU A 90 -1.89 -2.87 -2.99
CA LEU A 90 -2.89 -3.71 -3.65
C LEU A 90 -2.27 -4.70 -4.63
N GLU A 91 -1.33 -4.27 -5.47
CA GLU A 91 -0.64 -5.19 -6.40
C GLU A 91 0.12 -6.28 -5.64
N SER A 92 0.77 -5.93 -4.54
CA SER A 92 1.48 -6.91 -3.70
C SER A 92 0.52 -7.92 -3.04
N LEU A 93 -0.68 -7.49 -2.65
CA LEU A 93 -1.73 -8.39 -2.19
C LEU A 93 -2.24 -9.27 -3.33
N GLU A 94 -2.43 -8.72 -4.52
CA GLU A 94 -2.87 -9.46 -5.69
C GLU A 94 -1.88 -10.57 -6.08
N LEU A 95 -0.59 -10.27 -5.98
CA LEU A 95 0.50 -11.18 -6.31
C LEU A 95 0.67 -12.31 -5.28
N TYR A 96 0.61 -11.98 -3.98
CA TYR A 96 0.98 -12.92 -2.91
C TYR A 96 -0.17 -13.40 -2.02
N TYR A 97 -1.28 -12.66 -1.96
CA TYR A 97 -2.36 -12.84 -1.00
C TYR A 97 -3.75 -12.62 -1.65
N ALA A 98 -4.06 -13.39 -2.68
CA ALA A 98 -5.31 -13.33 -3.46
C ALA A 98 -6.58 -13.10 -2.61
N GLU A 99 -6.74 -13.84 -1.50
CA GLU A 99 -7.90 -13.70 -0.61
C GLU A 99 -7.96 -12.35 0.12
N LEU A 100 -6.81 -11.78 0.48
CA LEU A 100 -6.75 -10.44 1.08
C LEU A 100 -7.03 -9.35 0.05
N TYR A 101 -6.57 -9.52 -1.18
CA TYR A 101 -6.92 -8.61 -2.27
C TYR A 101 -8.43 -8.59 -2.52
N LYS A 102 -9.06 -9.77 -2.63
CA LYS A 102 -10.53 -9.91 -2.74
C LYS A 102 -11.25 -9.26 -1.55
N LEU A 103 -10.75 -9.47 -0.33
CA LEU A 103 -11.33 -8.91 0.89
C LEU A 103 -11.37 -7.37 0.87
N ILE A 104 -10.34 -6.73 0.33
CA ILE A 104 -10.23 -5.26 0.30
C ILE A 104 -10.97 -4.66 -0.89
N THR A 105 -10.86 -5.28 -2.06
CA THR A 105 -11.33 -4.69 -3.33
C THR A 105 -12.67 -5.22 -3.79
N GLY A 106 -13.09 -6.40 -3.33
CA GLY A 106 -14.22 -7.16 -3.86
C GLY A 106 -13.99 -7.73 -5.26
N LYS A 107 -12.78 -7.61 -5.82
CA LYS A 107 -12.45 -8.01 -7.20
C LYS A 107 -11.64 -9.30 -7.23
N GLU A 108 -11.78 -10.05 -8.32
CA GLU A 108 -10.95 -11.21 -8.61
C GLU A 108 -9.49 -10.79 -8.95
N PRO A 109 -8.47 -11.44 -8.36
CA PRO A 109 -7.07 -11.21 -8.71
C PRO A 109 -6.80 -11.58 -10.17
N THR A 110 -6.31 -10.62 -10.93
CA THR A 110 -5.86 -10.77 -12.31
C THR A 110 -4.38 -11.16 -12.41
N ARG A 111 -3.61 -10.94 -11.34
CA ARG A 111 -2.15 -11.19 -11.24
C ARG A 111 -1.32 -10.37 -12.23
N CYS A 112 -1.80 -9.21 -12.65
CA CYS A 112 -1.06 -8.28 -13.50
C CYS A 112 -0.34 -7.24 -12.64
N CYS A 113 0.99 -7.17 -12.69
CA CYS A 113 1.77 -6.10 -12.05
C CYS A 113 1.88 -4.91 -13.00
N SER A 114 1.17 -3.81 -12.73
CA SER A 114 1.20 -2.61 -13.58
C SER A 114 2.37 -1.69 -13.24
N LEU A 115 2.85 -1.67 -11.99
CA LEU A 115 3.98 -0.83 -11.56
C LEU A 115 5.36 -1.30 -12.08
N LEU A 116 5.49 -2.57 -12.44
CA LEU A 116 6.74 -3.13 -12.99
C LEU A 116 6.83 -3.03 -14.51
N VAL A 117 5.69 -2.83 -15.18
CA VAL A 117 5.65 -2.59 -16.63
C VAL A 117 5.89 -1.09 -16.81
N GLY A 118 7.16 -0.72 -16.98
CA GLY A 118 7.57 0.68 -17.14
C GLY A 118 6.72 1.43 -18.17
N LYS A 119 6.19 2.59 -17.77
CA LYS A 119 5.79 3.64 -18.72
C LYS A 119 7.03 4.43 -19.13
#